data_AF-A0A3M0IXX7-F1
#
_entry.id   AF-A0A3M0IXX7-F1
#
_cell.length_a   1.000
_cell.length_b   1.000
_cell.length_c   1.000
_cell.angle_alpha   90.00
_cell.angle_beta   90.00
_cell.angle_gamma   90.00
#
_symmetry.space_group_name_H-M   'P 1'
#
loop_
_entity.id
_entity.type
_entity.pdbx_description
1 polymer ?
#
loop_
_entity_poly.entity_id
_entity_poly.type
_entity_poly.pdbx_seq_one_letter_code
_entity_poly.pdbx_strand_id
1 'polypeptide(L)'
;MTVLVSHTMSAVLEAEGGHWLSPQRFLKYQAILVEQDDVEIVVTNIVNPASFLSGSTGEPVIHECLETIEATYSSCPDLKDTPLEDAENCFTDGSSYIISGRRHAGYAVTTSNEVIESGPLTSTRTHGMRSEWFMLMEPSGRKEDC
;
A
#
# COMPACT_ATOMS: atom_id res chain seq x y z
N MET A 1 -31.40 -2.80 -10.15
CA MET A 1 -31.24 -2.72 -8.68
C MET A 1 -30.31 -1.55 -8.39
N THR A 2 -30.69 -0.62 -7.53
CA THR A 2 -29.87 0.58 -7.26
C THR A 2 -29.04 0.37 -6.00
N VAL A 3 -27.73 0.58 -6.10
CA VAL A 3 -26.79 0.50 -4.97
C VAL A 3 -26.33 1.90 -4.65
N LEU A 4 -26.60 2.33 -3.42
CA LEU A 4 -26.18 3.63 -2.92
C LEU A 4 -24.80 3.51 -2.30
N VAL A 5 -23.86 4.34 -2.77
CA VAL A 5 -22.48 4.36 -2.30
C VAL A 5 -22.09 5.78 -1.90
N SER A 6 -21.24 5.91 -0.88
CA SER A 6 -20.74 7.23 -0.45
C SER A 6 -19.70 7.81 -1.39
N HIS A 7 -19.07 6.97 -2.20
CA HIS A 7 -17.94 7.31 -3.07
C HIS A 7 -18.09 6.63 -4.41
N THR A 8 -17.56 7.26 -5.46
CA THR A 8 -17.58 6.75 -6.82
C THR A 8 -16.67 5.54 -6.95
N MET A 9 -17.22 4.34 -6.71
CA MET A 9 -16.47 3.08 -6.74
C MET A 9 -15.83 2.80 -8.11
N SER A 10 -16.46 3.22 -9.21
CA SER A 10 -15.89 3.08 -10.56
C SER A 10 -14.60 3.87 -10.72
N ALA A 11 -14.58 5.15 -10.31
CA ALA A 11 -13.39 5.99 -10.39
C ALA A 11 -12.24 5.47 -9.52
N VAL A 12 -12.55 4.97 -8.32
CA VAL A 12 -11.55 4.34 -7.43
C VAL A 12 -10.99 3.06 -8.06
N LEU A 13 -11.86 2.23 -8.65
CA LEU A 13 -11.43 1.00 -9.30
C LEU A 13 -10.54 1.31 -10.50
N GLU A 14 -10.91 2.27 -11.35
CA GLU A 14 -10.13 2.65 -12.53
C GLU A 14 -8.78 3.28 -12.19
N ALA A 15 -8.73 4.16 -11.18
CA ALA A 15 -7.51 4.84 -10.78
C ALA A 15 -6.54 3.92 -10.03
N GLU A 16 -7.05 3.17 -9.04
CA GLU A 16 -6.21 2.48 -8.03
C GLU A 16 -6.37 0.95 -8.06
N GLY A 17 -7.36 0.42 -8.77
CA GLY A 17 -7.68 -1.01 -8.75
C GLY A 17 -6.52 -1.89 -9.24
N GLY A 18 -5.75 -1.42 -10.21
CA GLY A 18 -4.57 -2.14 -10.71
C GLY A 18 -3.40 -2.18 -9.71
N HIS A 19 -3.33 -1.21 -8.80
CA HIS A 19 -2.27 -1.11 -7.80
C HIS A 19 -2.53 -2.06 -6.61
N TRP A 20 -3.79 -2.20 -6.18
CA TRP A 20 -4.14 -2.93 -4.96
C TRP A 20 -4.81 -4.29 -5.19
N LEU A 21 -5.35 -4.56 -6.38
CA LEU A 21 -6.07 -5.80 -6.68
C LEU A 21 -5.29 -6.69 -7.63
N SER A 22 -5.40 -8.00 -7.45
CA SER A 22 -4.92 -8.94 -8.45
C SER A 22 -5.73 -8.78 -9.76
N PRO A 23 -5.16 -9.09 -10.93
CA PRO A 23 -5.87 -8.95 -12.21
C PRO A 23 -7.22 -9.67 -12.25
N GLN A 24 -7.32 -10.84 -11.63
CA GLN A 24 -8.57 -11.60 -11.54
C GLN A 24 -9.63 -10.90 -10.69
N ARG A 25 -9.23 -10.26 -9.57
CA ARG A 25 -10.14 -9.52 -8.70
C ARG A 25 -10.57 -8.21 -9.36
N PHE A 26 -9.64 -7.50 -9.98
CA PHE A 26 -9.89 -6.29 -10.73
C PHE A 26 -10.97 -6.52 -11.81
N LEU A 27 -10.75 -7.49 -12.70
CA LEU A 27 -11.69 -7.83 -13.77
C LEU A 27 -13.07 -8.25 -13.23
N LYS A 28 -13.09 -9.00 -12.13
CA LYS A 28 -14.36 -9.41 -11.50
C LYS A 28 -15.15 -8.21 -10.97
N TYR A 29 -14.49 -7.26 -10.32
CA TYR A 29 -15.16 -6.08 -9.80
C TYR A 29 -15.58 -5.11 -10.91
N GLN A 30 -14.78 -4.96 -11.95
CA GLN A 30 -15.14 -4.16 -13.13
C GLN A 30 -16.41 -4.73 -13.79
N ALA A 31 -16.45 -6.04 -14.01
CA ALA A 31 -17.62 -6.69 -14.61
C ALA A 31 -18.89 -6.54 -13.76
N ILE A 32 -18.78 -6.59 -12.42
CA ILE A 32 -19.95 -6.54 -11.52
C ILE A 32 -20.43 -5.11 -11.24
N LEU A 33 -19.50 -4.16 -11.11
CA LEU A 33 -19.80 -2.81 -10.62
C LEU A 33 -19.88 -1.76 -11.73
N VAL A 34 -19.27 -2.02 -12.89
CA VAL A 34 -19.17 -1.03 -13.98
C VAL A 34 -19.95 -1.49 -15.22
N GLU A 35 -19.85 -2.77 -15.57
CA GLU A 35 -20.38 -3.28 -16.85
C GLU A 35 -21.76 -3.95 -16.77
N GLN A 36 -22.43 -3.96 -15.61
CA GLN A 36 -23.76 -4.58 -15.47
C GLN A 36 -24.90 -3.59 -15.70
N ASP A 37 -25.73 -3.86 -16.71
CA ASP A 37 -26.94 -3.08 -17.01
C ASP A 37 -28.01 -3.15 -15.89
N ASP A 38 -27.97 -4.21 -15.08
CA ASP A 38 -28.97 -4.46 -14.04
C ASP A 38 -28.68 -3.74 -12.72
N VAL A 39 -27.52 -3.09 -12.58
CA VAL A 39 -27.05 -2.45 -11.34
C VAL A 39 -26.74 -0.97 -11.60
N GLU A 40 -27.48 -0.08 -10.95
CA GLU A 40 -27.21 1.35 -11.00
C GLU A 40 -26.50 1.78 -9.71
N ILE A 41 -25.25 2.23 -9.83
CA ILE A 41 -24.50 2.77 -8.70
C ILE A 41 -24.74 4.28 -8.62
N VAL A 42 -25.37 4.72 -7.53
CA VAL A 42 -25.67 6.14 -7.31
C VAL A 42 -24.87 6.62 -6.10
N VAL A 43 -24.14 7.72 -6.30
CA VAL A 43 -23.37 8.36 -5.23
C VAL A 43 -24.30 9.17 -4.34
N THR A 44 -24.20 8.98 -3.02
CA THR A 44 -25.02 9.71 -2.04
C THR A 44 -24.20 10.10 -0.81
N ASN A 45 -24.52 11.27 -0.24
CA ASN A 45 -23.94 11.74 1.02
C ASN A 45 -24.63 11.17 2.27
N ILE A 46 -25.54 10.21 2.11
CA ILE A 46 -26.27 9.63 3.23
C ILE A 46 -25.32 8.75 4.05
N VAL A 47 -24.74 9.34 5.08
CA VAL A 47 -23.87 8.66 6.05
C VAL A 47 -24.67 7.93 7.14
N ASN A 48 -25.91 8.33 7.39
CA ASN A 48 -26.76 7.70 8.40
C ASN A 48 -27.44 6.44 7.83
N PRO A 49 -27.18 5.23 8.37
CA PRO A 49 -27.81 3.98 7.93
C PRO A 49 -29.35 4.03 7.95
N ALA A 50 -29.95 4.74 8.91
CA ALA A 50 -31.41 4.85 9.03
C ALA A 50 -32.04 5.66 7.88
N SER A 51 -31.29 6.59 7.30
CA SER A 51 -31.74 7.45 6.20
C SER A 51 -31.73 6.73 4.84
N PHE A 52 -31.08 5.56 4.72
CA PHE A 52 -31.21 4.72 3.53
C PHE A 52 -32.60 4.09 3.43
N LEU A 53 -33.25 3.85 4.57
CA LEU A 53 -34.58 3.23 4.63
C LEU A 53 -35.70 4.23 4.27
N SER A 54 -35.44 5.53 4.34
CA SER A 54 -36.42 6.56 3.98
C SER A 54 -36.54 6.80 2.47
N GLY A 55 -35.72 6.14 1.64
CA GLY A 55 -35.78 6.26 0.18
C GLY A 55 -35.43 7.66 -0.36
N SER A 56 -34.95 8.56 0.51
CA SER A 56 -34.40 9.83 0.09
C SER A 56 -33.05 9.56 -0.58
N THR A 57 -32.88 9.92 -1.83
CA THR A 57 -31.56 10.12 -2.43
C THR A 57 -31.13 11.53 -2.06
N GLY A 58 -30.16 11.66 -1.14
CA GLY A 58 -29.56 12.95 -0.78
C GLY A 58 -28.94 13.63 -2.01
N GLU A 59 -28.53 14.89 -1.87
CA GLU A 59 -27.84 15.57 -2.97
C GLU A 59 -26.55 14.84 -3.35
N PRO A 60 -26.24 14.74 -4.66
CA PRO A 60 -24.97 14.20 -5.11
C PRO A 60 -23.85 15.14 -4.68
N VAL A 61 -23.02 14.69 -3.75
CA VAL A 61 -21.80 15.38 -3.32
C VAL A 61 -20.61 14.68 -3.97
N ILE A 62 -19.73 15.47 -4.58
CA ILE A 62 -18.46 14.98 -5.12
C ILE A 62 -17.47 14.93 -3.96
N HIS A 63 -17.03 13.73 -3.58
CA HIS A 63 -15.98 13.51 -2.60
C HIS A 63 -14.65 13.24 -3.32
N GLU A 64 -13.57 13.97 -2.98
CA GLU A 64 -12.22 13.72 -3.51
C GLU A 64 -11.56 12.51 -2.81
N CYS A 65 -12.18 11.34 -2.98
CA CYS A 65 -11.71 10.10 -2.38
C CYS A 65 -10.35 9.67 -2.92
N LEU A 66 -10.00 10.02 -4.17
CA LEU A 66 -8.72 9.66 -4.77
C LEU A 66 -7.55 10.34 -4.04
N GLU A 67 -7.63 11.65 -3.82
CA GLU A 67 -6.62 12.39 -3.06
C GLU A 67 -6.51 11.86 -1.62
N THR A 68 -7.64 11.51 -1.00
CA THR A 68 -7.64 10.92 0.35
C THR A 68 -7.01 9.52 0.36
N ILE A 69 -7.27 8.69 -0.64
CA ILE A 69 -6.68 7.35 -0.76
C ILE A 69 -5.18 7.46 -1.00
N GLU A 70 -4.77 8.33 -1.93
CA GLU A 70 -3.37 8.62 -2.19
C GLU A 70 -2.67 9.14 -0.92
N ALA A 71 -3.25 10.09 -0.19
CA ALA A 71 -2.67 10.63 1.04
C ALA A 71 -2.66 9.62 2.21
N THR A 72 -3.65 8.72 2.31
CA THR A 72 -3.77 7.75 3.40
C THR A 72 -2.91 6.51 3.16
N TYR A 73 -2.80 6.08 1.90
CA TYR A 73 -2.08 4.87 1.49
C TYR A 73 -0.74 5.16 0.81
N SER A 74 -0.35 6.43 0.65
CA SER A 74 1.05 6.79 0.48
C SER A 74 1.77 6.36 1.75
N SER A 75 2.53 5.27 1.62
CA SER A 75 3.16 4.53 2.71
C SER A 75 4.04 5.36 3.64
N CYS A 76 4.40 6.58 3.23
CA CYS A 76 5.04 7.60 4.05
C CYS A 76 5.05 8.90 3.21
N PRO A 77 4.07 9.82 3.36
CA PRO A 77 4.04 11.07 2.57
C PRO A 77 5.25 11.97 2.85
N ASP A 78 5.91 11.77 4.00
CA ASP A 78 7.13 12.47 4.39
C ASP A 78 8.41 11.84 3.81
N LEU A 79 8.33 10.64 3.22
CA LEU A 79 9.46 10.00 2.56
C LEU A 79 9.68 10.63 1.18
N LYS A 80 10.80 11.31 1.02
CA LYS A 80 11.21 11.94 -0.23
C LYS A 80 12.42 11.22 -0.81
N ASP A 81 12.52 11.18 -2.14
CA ASP A 81 13.73 10.70 -2.84
C ASP A 81 14.91 11.67 -2.71
N THR A 82 14.71 12.84 -2.09
CA THR A 82 15.75 13.81 -1.81
C THR A 82 16.40 13.52 -0.45
N PRO A 83 17.74 13.47 -0.37
CA PRO A 83 18.43 13.33 0.91
C PRO A 83 18.09 14.50 1.84
N LEU A 84 17.96 14.22 3.15
CA LEU A 84 17.76 15.25 4.17
C LEU A 84 19.09 15.97 4.45
N GLU A 85 19.06 17.30 4.67
CA GLU A 85 20.28 18.10 4.80
C GLU A 85 21.17 17.72 6.01
N ASP A 86 20.56 17.22 7.10
CA ASP A 86 21.23 16.93 8.37
C ASP A 86 21.24 15.43 8.75
N ALA A 87 20.89 14.52 7.83
CA ALA A 87 20.86 13.07 8.13
C ALA A 87 22.18 12.37 7.77
N GLU A 88 22.55 11.33 8.52
CA GLU A 88 23.66 10.46 8.11
C GLU A 88 23.24 9.49 7.00
N ASN A 89 24.06 9.42 5.95
CA ASN A 89 23.83 8.47 4.86
C ASN A 89 24.15 7.04 5.29
N CYS A 90 23.11 6.25 5.45
CA CYS A 90 23.20 4.80 5.63
C CYS A 90 22.98 4.06 4.31
N PHE A 91 23.71 2.97 4.13
CA PHE A 91 23.58 2.01 3.04
C PHE A 91 23.09 0.69 3.61
N THR A 92 22.17 0.05 2.90
CA THR A 92 21.65 -1.27 3.28
C THR A 92 21.89 -2.26 2.16
N ASP A 93 22.35 -3.45 2.50
CA ASP A 93 22.50 -4.55 1.55
C ASP A 93 22.09 -5.88 2.17
N GLY A 94 21.55 -6.76 1.32
CA GLY A 94 21.12 -8.11 1.68
C GLY A 94 21.78 -9.14 0.78
N SER A 95 22.59 -10.03 1.35
CA SER A 95 23.21 -11.12 0.60
C SER A 95 22.46 -12.44 0.81
N SER A 96 22.38 -13.27 -0.23
CA SER A 96 21.87 -14.63 -0.10
C SER A 96 22.61 -15.61 -1.01
N TYR A 97 22.95 -16.78 -0.49
CA TYR A 97 23.63 -17.84 -1.22
C TYR A 97 23.15 -19.23 -0.76
N ILE A 98 23.51 -20.29 -1.50
CA ILE A 98 23.13 -21.67 -1.19
C ILE A 98 24.40 -22.50 -0.95
N ILE A 99 24.47 -23.17 0.21
CA ILE A 99 25.50 -24.18 0.52
C ILE A 99 24.79 -25.49 0.84
N SER A 100 25.20 -26.58 0.18
CA SER A 100 24.68 -27.93 0.44
C SER A 100 23.14 -28.02 0.44
N GLY A 101 22.49 -27.31 -0.48
CA GLY A 101 21.03 -27.26 -0.61
C GLY A 101 20.30 -26.42 0.44
N ARG A 102 21.02 -25.79 1.38
CA ARG A 102 20.45 -24.86 2.37
C ARG A 102 20.74 -23.42 1.96
N ARG A 103 19.72 -22.57 2.03
CA ARG A 103 19.84 -21.13 1.77
C ARG A 103 20.35 -20.42 3.03
N HIS A 104 21.39 -19.61 2.85
CA HIS A 104 21.91 -18.68 3.84
C HIS A 104 21.62 -17.27 3.34
N ALA A 105 21.13 -16.41 4.22
CA ALA A 105 20.88 -15.02 3.93
C ALA A 105 21.30 -14.17 5.12
N GLY A 106 21.74 -12.95 4.86
CA GLY A 106 22.11 -11.98 5.88
C GLY A 106 21.93 -10.56 5.36
N TYR A 107 21.96 -9.61 6.26
CA TYR A 107 21.85 -8.18 5.96
C TYR A 107 22.98 -7.41 6.64
N ALA A 108 23.27 -6.24 6.10
CA ALA A 108 24.12 -5.25 6.72
C ALA A 108 23.55 -3.84 6.49
N VAL A 109 23.71 -3.00 7.50
CA VAL A 109 23.47 -1.55 7.48
C VAL A 109 24.80 -0.88 7.80
N THR A 110 25.28 -0.03 6.91
CA THR A 110 26.62 0.58 7.00
C THR A 110 26.56 2.07 6.70
N THR A 111 27.42 2.86 7.31
CA THR A 111 27.78 4.18 6.76
C THR A 111 28.90 4.00 5.72
N SER A 112 29.40 5.10 5.17
CA SER A 112 30.61 5.07 4.33
C SER A 112 31.85 4.55 5.06
N ASN A 113 31.85 4.58 6.40
CA ASN A 113 33.05 4.34 7.21
C ASN A 113 32.96 3.11 8.11
N GLU A 114 31.75 2.70 8.54
CA GLU A 114 31.59 1.61 9.50
C GLU A 114 30.29 0.81 9.33
N VAL A 115 30.26 -0.36 9.98
CA VAL A 115 29.08 -1.24 10.03
C VAL A 115 28.27 -0.91 11.28
N ILE A 116 27.05 -0.41 11.09
CA ILE A 116 26.13 -0.09 12.18
C ILE A 116 25.48 -1.37 12.70
N GLU A 117 24.95 -2.20 11.81
CA GLU A 117 24.22 -3.42 12.15
C GLU A 117 24.47 -4.49 11.09
N SER A 118 24.61 -5.75 11.51
CA SER A 118 24.56 -6.87 10.57
C SER A 118 24.07 -8.14 11.27
N GLY A 119 23.42 -9.02 10.51
CA GLY A 119 22.88 -10.23 11.09
C GLY A 119 22.44 -11.29 10.07
N PRO A 120 22.32 -12.55 10.50
CA PRO A 120 21.73 -13.61 9.69
C PRO A 120 20.21 -13.45 9.61
N LEU A 121 19.65 -13.65 8.43
CA LEU A 121 18.20 -13.72 8.23
C LEU A 121 17.73 -15.16 8.37
N THR A 122 16.70 -15.38 9.19
CA THR A 122 16.16 -16.74 9.38
C THR A 122 15.49 -17.24 8.11
N SER A 123 15.74 -18.52 7.79
CA SER A 123 15.51 -19.17 6.50
C SER A 123 14.04 -19.32 6.06
N THR A 124 13.09 -18.65 6.69
CA THR A 124 11.64 -18.88 6.50
C THR A 124 11.09 -18.21 5.23
N ARG A 125 11.89 -18.13 4.15
CA ARG A 125 11.57 -17.68 2.77
C ARG A 125 11.87 -16.22 2.44
N THR A 126 13.15 -15.82 2.49
CA THR A 126 13.68 -14.62 1.83
C THR A 126 14.38 -15.00 0.53
N HIS A 127 13.78 -14.64 -0.62
CA HIS A 127 14.54 -14.41 -1.86
C HIS A 127 15.40 -13.15 -1.68
N GLY A 128 16.50 -12.95 -2.41
CA GLY A 128 17.39 -11.78 -2.21
C GLY A 128 16.66 -10.43 -2.22
N MET A 129 15.64 -10.25 -3.07
CA MET A 129 14.81 -9.04 -3.08
C MET A 129 13.98 -8.87 -1.80
N ARG A 130 13.59 -9.97 -1.13
CA ARG A 130 12.78 -9.92 0.10
C ARG A 130 13.60 -9.55 1.35
N SER A 131 14.91 -9.75 1.36
CA SER A 131 15.76 -9.25 2.45
C SER A 131 15.87 -7.72 2.43
N GLU A 132 15.91 -7.10 1.24
CA GLU A 132 15.88 -5.64 1.09
C GLU A 132 14.54 -5.05 1.55
N TRP A 133 13.41 -5.65 1.14
CA TRP A 133 12.07 -5.23 1.59
C TRP A 133 11.85 -5.41 3.10
N PHE A 134 12.49 -6.40 3.72
CA PHE A 134 12.41 -6.59 5.18
C PHE A 134 13.06 -5.42 5.94
N MET A 135 14.13 -4.83 5.39
CA MET A 135 14.81 -3.68 6.01
C MET A 135 13.97 -2.40 5.93
N LEU A 136 13.19 -2.21 4.86
CA LEU A 136 12.33 -1.03 4.68
C LEU A 136 11.06 -1.04 5.55
N MET A 137 10.59 -2.22 5.98
CA MET A 137 9.29 -2.39 6.67
C MET A 137 9.38 -2.40 8.20
N GLU A 138 10.58 -2.47 8.80
CA GLU A 138 10.80 -2.42 10.25
C GLU A 138 11.53 -1.13 10.73
N PRO A 139 10.99 0.09 10.45
CA PRO A 139 11.55 1.33 11.00
C PRO A 139 10.95 1.72 12.37
N SER A 140 9.79 1.17 12.76
CA SER A 140 8.95 1.72 13.84
C SER A 140 9.47 1.51 15.29
N GLY A 141 10.75 1.21 15.50
CA GLY A 141 11.29 1.00 16.84
C GLY A 141 12.78 1.27 17.02
N ARG A 142 13.48 1.80 16.02
CA ARG A 142 14.91 2.09 16.14
C ARG A 142 15.12 3.59 16.27
N LYS A 143 15.78 3.93 17.37
CA LYS A 143 16.02 5.28 17.87
C LYS A 143 16.61 6.18 16.81
N GLU A 144 16.36 7.46 17.02
CA GLU A 144 16.82 8.66 16.33
C GLU A 144 18.36 8.81 16.28
N ASP A 145 19.08 7.73 15.99
CA ASP A 145 20.52 7.69 15.78
C ASP A 145 20.79 7.12 14.37
N CYS A 146 20.38 7.88 13.35
CA CYS A 146 20.85 7.87 11.95
C CYS A 146 20.58 9.29 11.40
#